data_AF-A0A2M8GMP2-F1
#
_entry.id   AF-A0A2M8GMP2-F1
#
_cell.length_a   1.000
_cell.length_b   1.000
_cell.length_c   1.000
_cell.angle_alpha   90.00
_cell.angle_beta   90.00
_cell.angle_gamma   90.00
#
_symmetry.space_group_name_H-M   'P 1'
#
loop_
_entity.id
_entity.type
_entity.pdbx_description
1 polymer ?
#
loop_
_entity_poly.entity_id
_entity_poly.type
_entity_poly.pdbx_seq_one_letter_code
_entity_poly.pdbx_strand_id
1 'polypeptide(L)'
;ARTSPFFGTRLKNINRKISLIKHLIKEKKFREFGQLVENESLEMHAIMLTSTPSLIYWQPATVAVMRHVRDLRHQGLPVYFTIDAGPHLFLICQNSDLTSITERLKTGRFIKKIILNRPARGIILTSNHLF
;
A
#
# COMPACT_ATOMS: atom_id res chain seq x y z
N ALA A 1 -16.40 8.91 6.06
CA ALA A 1 -15.26 9.31 6.91
C ALA A 1 -15.69 10.04 8.19
N ARG A 2 -16.31 11.23 8.13
CA ARG A 2 -16.64 12.04 9.33
C ARG A 2 -17.58 11.35 10.33
N THR A 3 -18.36 10.39 9.88
CA THR A 3 -19.28 9.58 10.70
C THR A 3 -18.61 8.38 11.38
N SER A 4 -17.35 8.07 11.07
CA SER A 4 -16.61 7.00 11.73
C SER A 4 -16.06 7.46 13.09
N PRO A 5 -16.17 6.63 14.15
CA PRO A 5 -15.61 6.95 15.46
C PRO A 5 -14.07 7.05 15.45
N PHE A 6 -13.40 6.42 14.49
CA PHE A 6 -11.92 6.39 14.42
C PHE A 6 -11.33 7.57 13.66
N PHE A 7 -12.14 8.36 12.94
CA PHE A 7 -11.65 9.45 12.11
C PHE A 7 -10.95 10.53 12.94
N GLY A 8 -11.51 10.91 14.10
CA GLY A 8 -10.88 11.89 14.99
C GLY A 8 -9.51 11.43 15.51
N THR A 9 -9.37 10.15 15.85
CA THR A 9 -8.09 9.57 16.28
C THR A 9 -7.04 9.58 15.18
N ARG A 10 -7.43 9.28 13.93
CA ARG A 10 -6.54 9.40 12.78
C ARG A 10 -6.02 10.82 12.61
N LEU A 11 -6.90 11.82 12.66
CA LEU A 11 -6.52 13.23 12.54
C LEU A 11 -5.53 13.66 13.63
N LYS A 12 -5.73 13.23 14.88
CA LYS A 12 -4.79 13.53 15.98
C LYS A 12 -3.39 12.93 15.72
N ASN A 13 -3.33 11.75 15.10
CA ASN A 13 -2.08 11.02 14.90
C ASN A 13 -1.36 11.33 13.58
N ILE A 14 -2.03 11.92 12.59
CA ILE A 14 -1.50 11.99 11.21
C ILE A 14 -0.20 12.79 11.11
N ASN A 15 -0.07 13.91 11.84
CA ASN A 15 1.14 14.72 11.83
C ASN A 15 2.37 13.95 12.33
N ARG A 16 2.20 13.14 13.39
CA ARG A 16 3.27 12.27 13.90
C ARG A 16 3.67 11.22 12.86
N LYS A 17 2.70 10.62 12.18
CA LYS A 17 2.95 9.60 11.14
C LYS A 17 3.63 10.19 9.91
N ILE A 18 3.26 11.41 9.51
CA ILE A 18 3.92 12.15 8.43
C ILE A 18 5.38 12.45 8.79
N SER A 19 5.65 12.92 10.01
CA SER A 19 7.03 13.15 10.46
C SER A 19 7.84 11.85 10.50
N LEU A 20 7.24 10.76 11.01
CA LEU A 20 7.87 9.45 11.09
C LEU A 20 8.18 8.88 9.71
N ILE A 21 7.23 8.87 8.77
CA ILE A 21 7.47 8.30 7.43
C ILE A 21 8.55 9.08 6.68
N LYS A 22 8.60 10.41 6.82
CA LYS A 22 9.68 11.25 6.26
C LYS A 22 11.05 10.86 6.82
N HIS A 23 11.13 10.65 8.13
CA HIS A 23 12.36 10.19 8.78
C HIS A 23 12.77 8.79 8.27
N LEU A 24 11.84 7.83 8.21
CA LEU A 24 12.13 6.47 7.74
C LEU A 24 12.59 6.43 6.28
N ILE A 25 12.03 7.30 5.42
CA ILE A 25 12.50 7.48 4.03
C ILE A 25 13.93 8.03 4.02
N LYS A 26 14.21 9.09 4.79
CA LYS A 26 15.55 9.71 4.86
C LYS A 26 16.62 8.72 5.32
N GLU A 27 16.31 7.95 6.36
CA GLU A 27 17.23 6.97 6.96
C GLU A 27 17.22 5.60 6.25
N LYS A 28 16.47 5.46 5.14
CA LYS A 28 16.35 4.23 4.35
C LYS A 28 15.92 3.00 5.19
N LYS A 29 15.09 3.22 6.22
CA LYS A 29 14.57 2.18 7.12
C LYS A 29 13.38 1.46 6.49
N PHE A 30 13.66 0.59 5.52
CA PHE A 30 12.65 0.04 4.62
C PHE A 30 11.57 -0.80 5.32
N ARG A 31 11.94 -1.61 6.32
CA ARG A 31 10.99 -2.51 7.00
C ARG A 31 9.98 -1.71 7.82
N GLU A 32 10.47 -0.75 8.57
CA GLU A 32 9.68 0.16 9.39
C GLU A 32 8.82 1.07 8.52
N PHE A 33 9.37 1.57 7.41
CA PHE A 33 8.63 2.32 6.39
C PHE A 33 7.44 1.49 5.87
N GLY A 34 7.70 0.26 5.44
CA GLY A 34 6.67 -0.62 4.89
C GLY A 34 5.58 -0.96 5.90
N GLN A 35 5.96 -1.23 7.16
CA GLN A 35 5.00 -1.51 8.22
C GLN A 35 4.12 -0.29 8.52
N LEU A 36 4.68 0.92 8.50
CA LEU A 36 3.92 2.15 8.69
C LEU A 36 2.94 2.39 7.53
N VAL A 37 3.36 2.16 6.28
CA VAL A 37 2.48 2.27 5.10
C VAL A 37 1.32 1.29 5.16
N GLU A 38 1.59 0.01 5.46
CA GLU A 38 0.55 -1.01 5.55
C GLU A 38 -0.45 -0.69 6.67
N ASN A 39 0.04 -0.28 7.84
CA ASN A 39 -0.82 0.12 8.96
C ASN A 39 -1.69 1.33 8.63
N GLU A 40 -1.13 2.31 7.90
CA GLU A 40 -1.87 3.49 7.45
C GLU A 40 -3.00 3.15 6.48
N SER A 41 -2.75 2.25 5.53
CA SER A 41 -3.78 1.77 4.60
C SER A 41 -4.92 1.07 5.34
N LEU A 42 -4.60 0.21 6.32
CA LEU A 42 -5.59 -0.47 7.14
C LEU A 42 -6.40 0.50 8.00
N GLU A 43 -5.77 1.51 8.60
CA GLU A 43 -6.47 2.51 9.41
C GLU A 43 -7.44 3.34 8.57
N MET A 44 -7.02 3.77 7.37
CA MET A 44 -7.88 4.45 6.42
C MET A 44 -9.11 3.58 6.08
N HIS A 45 -8.90 2.30 5.78
CA HIS A 45 -10.01 1.39 5.47
C HIS A 45 -10.90 1.09 6.67
N ALA A 46 -10.36 0.98 7.89
CA ALA A 46 -11.17 0.83 9.09
C ALA A 46 -12.14 2.02 9.27
N ILE A 47 -11.71 3.25 8.95
CA ILE A 47 -12.58 4.42 8.95
C ILE A 47 -13.68 4.32 7.89
N MET A 48 -13.37 3.78 6.71
CA MET A 48 -14.36 3.60 5.64
C MET A 48 -15.41 2.55 6.01
N LEU A 49 -14.97 1.42 6.57
CA LEU A 49 -15.83 0.34 7.04
C LEU A 49 -16.77 0.79 8.16
N THR A 50 -16.31 1.68 9.04
CA THR A 50 -17.05 2.13 10.24
C THR A 50 -17.75 3.48 10.04
N SER A 51 -17.73 4.03 8.83
CA SER A 51 -18.53 5.21 8.49
C SER A 51 -19.99 4.84 8.28
N THR A 52 -20.88 5.83 8.38
CA THR A 52 -22.29 5.74 7.98
C THR A 52 -22.57 6.74 6.85
N PRO A 53 -23.02 6.29 5.66
CA PRO A 53 -23.06 4.89 5.22
C PRO A 53 -21.63 4.28 5.14
N SER A 54 -21.54 2.97 5.34
CA SER A 54 -20.26 2.24 5.31
C SER A 54 -19.78 2.05 3.87
N LEU A 55 -18.46 2.09 3.69
CA LEU A 55 -17.82 1.82 2.40
C LEU A 55 -16.91 0.61 2.52
N ILE A 56 -17.15 -0.39 1.67
CA ILE A 56 -16.33 -1.60 1.58
C ILE A 56 -15.66 -1.62 0.20
N TYR A 57 -14.38 -1.25 0.16
CA TYR A 57 -13.59 -1.28 -1.08
C TYR A 57 -13.01 -2.66 -1.40
N TRP A 58 -12.82 -3.48 -0.39
CA TRP A 58 -12.14 -4.76 -0.52
C TRP A 58 -13.06 -5.82 -1.10
N GLN A 59 -12.47 -6.68 -1.92
CA GLN A 59 -13.07 -7.93 -2.38
C GLN A 59 -12.38 -9.11 -1.70
N PRO A 60 -12.97 -10.32 -1.74
CA PRO A 60 -12.31 -11.52 -1.19
C PRO A 60 -10.88 -11.72 -1.71
N ALA A 61 -10.67 -11.43 -3.00
CA ALA A 61 -9.35 -11.44 -3.63
C ALA A 61 -8.37 -10.44 -2.98
N THR A 62 -8.83 -9.25 -2.60
CA THR A 62 -7.99 -8.24 -1.91
C THR A 62 -7.44 -8.82 -0.61
N VAL A 63 -8.31 -9.41 0.22
CA VAL A 63 -7.93 -10.01 1.51
C VAL A 63 -7.01 -11.22 1.31
N ALA A 64 -7.26 -12.04 0.29
CA ALA A 64 -6.39 -13.17 -0.04
C ALA A 64 -4.97 -12.72 -0.40
N VAL A 65 -4.83 -11.65 -1.20
CA VAL A 65 -3.51 -11.10 -1.56
C VAL A 65 -2.83 -10.45 -0.34
N MET A 66 -3.57 -9.75 0.54
CA MET A 66 -3.01 -9.20 1.78
C MET A 66 -2.40 -10.29 2.67
N ARG A 67 -3.06 -11.45 2.78
CA ARG A 67 -2.53 -12.61 3.52
C ARG A 67 -1.28 -13.16 2.86
N HIS A 68 -1.31 -13.38 1.54
CA HIS A 68 -0.15 -13.87 0.79
C HIS A 68 1.07 -12.94 0.95
N VAL A 69 0.87 -11.63 0.86
CA VAL A 69 1.93 -10.63 1.09
C VAL A 69 2.56 -10.75 2.49
N ARG A 70 1.75 -11.01 3.52
CA ARG A 70 2.25 -11.26 4.88
C ARG A 70 3.02 -12.57 4.98
N ASP A 71 2.55 -13.63 4.32
CA ASP A 71 3.25 -14.92 4.28
C ASP A 71 4.62 -14.79 3.60
N LEU A 72 4.71 -14.04 2.49
CA LEU A 72 5.98 -13.71 1.85
C LEU A 72 6.92 -12.96 2.80
N ARG A 73 6.39 -12.02 3.59
CA ARG A 73 7.15 -11.30 4.61
C ARG A 73 7.65 -12.21 5.73
N HIS A 74 6.86 -13.18 6.17
CA HIS A 74 7.30 -14.21 7.12
C HIS A 74 8.39 -15.13 6.55
N GLN A 75 8.40 -15.34 5.24
CA GLN A 75 9.44 -16.09 4.52
C GLN A 75 10.71 -15.27 4.25
N GLY A 76 10.80 -14.05 4.78
CA GLY A 76 11.99 -13.20 4.68
C GLY A 76 12.01 -12.23 3.49
N LEU A 77 10.95 -12.17 2.67
CA LEU A 77 10.83 -11.20 1.58
C LEU A 77 10.11 -9.93 2.08
N PRO A 78 10.80 -8.80 2.31
CA PRO A 78 10.17 -7.60 2.84
C PRO A 78 9.27 -6.97 1.76
N VAL A 79 7.98 -7.30 1.81
CA VAL A 79 6.94 -6.76 0.94
C VAL A 79 5.75 -6.29 1.77
N TYR A 80 5.22 -5.14 1.39
CA TYR A 80 4.15 -4.44 2.08
C TYR A 80 3.12 -3.96 1.07
N PHE A 81 1.90 -3.72 1.51
CA PHE A 81 0.83 -3.24 0.63
C PHE A 81 0.27 -1.89 1.10
N THR A 82 -0.24 -1.13 0.14
CA THR A 82 -1.22 -0.06 0.36
C THR A 82 -2.36 -0.21 -0.63
N ILE A 83 -3.51 0.33 -0.27
CA ILE A 83 -4.77 0.21 -1.00
C ILE A 83 -5.46 1.58 -0.95
N ASP A 84 -5.95 2.05 -2.10
CA ASP A 84 -6.72 3.29 -2.23
C ASP A 84 -8.23 2.99 -2.19
N ALA A 85 -9.06 3.78 -2.88
CA ALA A 85 -10.50 3.58 -2.97
C ALA A 85 -10.90 2.48 -3.98
N GLY A 86 -10.42 1.24 -3.78
CA GLY A 86 -10.76 0.10 -4.63
C GLY A 86 -10.11 -1.22 -4.19
N PRO A 87 -10.30 -2.31 -4.97
CA PRO A 87 -9.81 -3.63 -4.57
C PRO A 87 -8.34 -3.90 -4.96
N HIS A 88 -7.70 -2.98 -5.68
CA HIS A 88 -6.32 -3.13 -6.17
C HIS A 88 -5.30 -2.87 -5.07
N LEU A 89 -4.30 -3.74 -4.96
CA LEU A 89 -3.18 -3.55 -4.05
C LEU A 89 -1.99 -2.95 -4.80
N PHE A 90 -1.35 -1.97 -4.17
CA PHE A 90 -0.02 -1.49 -4.55
C PHE A 90 0.99 -2.13 -3.61
N LEU A 91 1.86 -2.97 -4.18
CA LEU A 91 2.90 -3.66 -3.42
C LEU A 91 4.20 -2.88 -3.48
N ILE A 92 4.83 -2.70 -2.32
CA ILE A 92 6.10 -1.99 -2.17
C ILE A 92 7.15 -2.99 -1.70
N CYS A 93 8.23 -3.10 -2.46
CA CYS A 93 9.36 -3.99 -2.22
C CYS A 93 10.67 -3.34 -2.66
N GLN A 94 11.81 -3.90 -2.26
CA GLN A 94 13.11 -3.50 -2.79
C GLN A 94 13.32 -4.12 -4.18
N ASN A 95 14.12 -3.45 -5.02
CA ASN A 95 14.38 -3.90 -6.37
C ASN A 95 15.05 -5.28 -6.42
N SER A 96 15.86 -5.62 -5.39
CA SER A 96 16.48 -6.94 -5.23
C SER A 96 15.46 -8.08 -5.10
N ASP A 97 14.29 -7.80 -4.51
CA ASP A 97 13.27 -8.80 -4.20
C ASP A 97 12.20 -8.91 -5.30
N LEU A 98 12.19 -7.96 -6.25
CA LEU A 98 11.13 -7.77 -7.24
C LEU A 98 10.83 -9.06 -8.03
N THR A 99 11.86 -9.75 -8.51
CA THR A 99 11.71 -10.99 -9.28
C THR A 99 11.07 -12.09 -8.43
N SER A 100 11.63 -12.34 -7.24
CA SER A 100 11.13 -13.40 -6.34
C SER A 100 9.68 -13.16 -5.91
N ILE A 101 9.33 -11.91 -5.60
CA ILE A 101 7.97 -11.54 -5.22
C ILE A 101 7.02 -11.74 -6.41
N THR A 102 7.39 -11.28 -7.61
CA THR A 102 6.54 -11.37 -8.80
C THR A 102 6.27 -12.84 -9.17
N GLU A 103 7.28 -13.70 -9.10
CA GLU A 103 7.14 -15.14 -9.35
C GLU A 103 6.19 -15.79 -8.33
N ARG A 104 6.36 -15.51 -7.05
CA ARG A 104 5.51 -16.07 -5.99
C ARG A 104 4.06 -15.57 -6.06
N LEU A 105 3.84 -14.36 -6.56
CA LEU A 105 2.49 -13.81 -6.77
C LEU A 105 1.77 -14.43 -7.98
N LYS A 106 2.49 -14.77 -9.06
CA LYS A 106 1.91 -15.40 -10.26
C LYS A 106 1.26 -16.76 -10.00
N THR A 107 1.64 -17.44 -8.91
CA THR A 107 1.03 -18.72 -8.52
C THR A 107 -0.39 -18.56 -7.95
N GLY A 108 -0.82 -17.35 -7.61
CA GLY A 108 -2.12 -17.06 -7.03
C GLY A 108 -3.24 -16.93 -8.07
N ARG A 109 -4.37 -17.62 -7.86
CA ARG A 109 -5.55 -17.58 -8.75
C ARG A 109 -6.31 -16.26 -8.77
N PHE A 110 -5.97 -15.31 -7.89
CA PHE A 110 -6.74 -14.08 -7.67
C PHE A 110 -6.19 -12.86 -8.41
N ILE A 111 -5.02 -12.96 -9.04
CA ILE A 111 -4.32 -11.83 -9.66
C ILE A 111 -4.48 -11.91 -11.18
N LYS A 112 -5.20 -10.96 -11.77
CA LYS A 112 -5.40 -10.88 -13.23
C LYS A 112 -4.19 -10.29 -13.96
N LYS A 113 -3.54 -9.30 -13.36
CA LYS A 113 -2.43 -8.55 -13.98
C LYS A 113 -1.53 -7.98 -12.90
N ILE A 114 -0.22 -8.01 -13.15
CA ILE A 114 0.79 -7.31 -12.34
C ILE A 114 1.40 -6.22 -13.23
N ILE A 115 1.44 -5.00 -12.71
CA ILE A 115 2.10 -3.86 -13.37
C ILE A 115 3.33 -3.52 -12.54
N LEU A 116 4.51 -3.62 -13.15
CA LEU A 116 5.76 -3.28 -12.50
C LEU A 116 6.04 -1.78 -12.68
N ASN A 117 6.32 -1.10 -11.58
CA ASN A 117 6.67 0.32 -11.59
C ASN A 117 7.79 0.62 -10.59
N ARG A 118 8.45 1.76 -10.76
CA ARG A 118 9.55 2.23 -9.90
C ARG A 118 9.37 3.73 -9.60
N PRO A 119 9.91 4.23 -8.48
CA PRO A 119 10.00 5.67 -8.26
C PRO A 119 10.66 6.36 -9.47
N ALA A 120 10.00 7.39 -10.00
CA ALA A 120 10.42 8.09 -11.19
C ALA A 120 10.62 9.59 -10.92
N ARG A 121 11.10 10.31 -11.94
CA ARG A 121 11.19 11.77 -11.90
C ARG A 121 9.79 12.39 -11.93
N GLY A 122 9.70 13.64 -11.47
CA GLY A 122 8.48 14.43 -11.57
C GLY A 122 8.13 14.79 -13.03
N ILE A 123 7.25 15.77 -13.19
CA ILE A 123 6.79 16.26 -14.49
C ILE A 123 7.98 16.71 -15.34
N ILE A 124 7.96 16.36 -16.64
CA ILE A 124 8.95 16.75 -17.64
C ILE A 124 8.23 17.44 -18.79
N LEU A 125 8.74 18.61 -19.21
CA LEU A 125 8.31 19.27 -20.44
C LEU A 125 8.90 18.50 -21.63
N THR A 126 8.05 18.11 -22.58
CA THR A 126 8.46 17.45 -23.81
C THR A 126 8.16 18.35 -25.01
N SER A 127 9.05 18.33 -26.01
CA SER A 127 8.84 18.98 -27.30
C SER A 127 7.94 18.16 -28.25
N ASN A 128 7.57 16.93 -27.86
CA ASN A 128 6.65 16.12 -28.63
C ASN A 128 5.22 16.55 -28.32
N HIS A 129 4.53 17.06 -29.32
CA HIS A 129 3.10 17.36 -29.25
C HIS A 129 2.30 16.15 -29.71
N LEU A 130 1.05 16.02 -29.27
CA LEU A 130 0.17 14.93 -29.69
C LEU A 130 -0.26 15.04 -31.17
N PHE A 131 0.04 16.17 -31.82
CA PHE A 131 -0.26 16.53 -33.21
C PHE A 131 0.90 17.33 -33.81
#